data_AF-A0A6A7LUR1-F1
#
_entry.id   AF-A0A6A7LUR1-F1
#
_cell.length_a   1.000
_cell.length_b   1.000
_cell.length_c   1.000
_cell.angle_alpha   90.00
_cell.angle_beta   90.00
_cell.angle_gamma   90.00
#
_symmetry.space_group_name_H-M   'P 1'
#
loop_
_entity.id
_entity.type
_entity.pdbx_description
1 polymer ?
#
loop_
_entity_poly.entity_id
_entity_poly.type
_entity_poly.pdbx_seq_one_letter_code
_entity_poly.pdbx_strand_id
1 'polypeptide(L)' 'MALQVGIAGLGGAARQVLPSFKHVPGVELAGVADVRQKALEDFASLGVKTFDSAEAMCD' A
#
# COMPACT_ATOMS: atom_id res chain seq x y z
N MET A 1 -5.54 19.18 -3.62
CA MET A 1 -4.95 18.16 -4.51
C MET A 1 -4.15 17.22 -3.62
N ALA A 2 -4.38 15.91 -3.69
CA ALA A 2 -3.66 14.92 -2.87
C ALA A 2 -2.73 14.08 -3.76
N LEU A 3 -1.52 13.80 -3.28
CA LEU A 3 -0.57 12.88 -3.89
C LEU A 3 -1.03 11.45 -3.59
N GLN A 4 -1.34 10.71 -4.64
CA GLN A 4 -1.70 9.29 -4.57
C GLN A 4 -0.42 8.46 -4.56
N VAL A 5 -0.23 7.64 -3.52
CA VAL A 5 0.98 6.85 -3.32
C VAL A 5 0.65 5.37 -3.28
N GLY A 6 1.41 4.57 -4.04
CA GLY A 6 1.42 3.11 -3.93
C GLY A 6 2.62 2.62 -3.12
N ILE A 7 2.46 1.49 -2.41
CA ILE A 7 3.56 0.83 -1.68
C ILE A 7 3.79 -0.56 -2.30
N ALA A 8 4.98 -0.78 -2.87
CA ALA A 8 5.43 -2.10 -3.32
C ALA A 8 6.30 -2.76 -2.26
N GLY A 9 5.90 -3.95 -1.82
CA GLY A 9 6.52 -4.73 -0.75
C GLY A 9 5.92 -4.42 0.62
N LEU A 10 5.27 -5.42 1.22
CA LEU A 10 4.60 -5.39 2.53
C LEU A 10 5.42 -6.08 3.63
N GLY A 11 6.73 -5.77 3.64
CA GLY A 11 7.69 -6.24 4.64
C GLY A 11 7.62 -5.48 5.97
N GLY A 12 8.65 -5.63 6.80
CA GLY A 12 8.73 -4.95 8.09
C GLY A 12 8.66 -3.43 7.99
N ALA A 13 9.34 -2.83 7.01
CA ALA A 13 9.34 -1.38 6.81
C ALA A 13 7.95 -0.84 6.45
N ALA A 14 7.22 -1.50 5.56
CA ALA A 14 5.87 -1.08 5.19
C ALA A 14 4.91 -1.07 6.39
N ARG A 15 4.99 -2.08 7.28
CA ARG A 15 4.21 -2.12 8.53
C ARG A 15 4.47 -0.93 9.45
N GLN A 16 5.69 -0.37 9.44
CA GLN A 16 6.04 0.80 10.25
C GLN A 16 5.58 2.11 9.60
N VAL A 17 5.65 2.22 8.28
CA VAL A 17 5.38 3.48 7.56
C VAL A 17 3.90 3.66 7.22
N LEU A 18 3.17 2.58 6.92
CA LEU A 18 1.76 2.66 6.48
C LEU A 18 0.83 3.41 7.45
N PRO A 19 0.91 3.23 8.79
CA PRO A 19 0.10 4.02 9.72
C PRO A 19 0.35 5.54 9.63
N SER A 20 1.55 5.95 9.23
CA SER A 20 1.92 7.36 9.12
C SER A 20 1.20 8.07 7.97
N PHE A 21 0.78 7.35 6.92
CA PHE A 21 0.06 7.94 5.78
C PHE A 21 -1.22 8.66 6.19
N LYS A 22 -1.91 8.18 7.24
CA LYS A 22 -3.12 8.84 7.79
C LYS A 22 -2.85 10.24 8.37
N HIS A 23 -1.58 10.56 8.63
CA HIS A 23 -1.16 11.78 9.31
C HIS A 23 -0.39 12.73 8.39
N VAL A 24 -0.19 12.40 7.11
CA VAL A 24 0.53 13.27 6.16
C VAL A 24 -0.49 14.07 5.35
N PRO A 25 -0.59 15.40 5.57
CA PRO A 25 -1.54 16.21 4.82
C PRO A 25 -1.25 16.18 3.33
N GLY A 26 -2.29 15.97 2.52
CA GLY A 26 -2.17 15.95 1.07
C GLY A 26 -1.54 14.67 0.50
N VAL A 27 -1.43 13.59 1.27
CA VAL A 27 -1.01 12.27 0.79
C VAL A 27 -2.09 11.24 1.08
N GLU A 28 -2.40 10.41 0.10
CA GLU A 28 -3.35 9.30 0.21
C GLU A 28 -2.72 8.00 -0.27
N LEU A 29 -2.95 6.92 0.46
CA LEU A 29 -2.52 5.58 0.06
C LEU A 29 -3.51 5.04 -0.98
N ALA A 30 -3.05 4.91 -2.22
CA ALA A 30 -3.88 4.51 -3.36
C ALA A 30 -3.93 2.99 -3.57
N GLY A 31 -2.89 2.28 -3.14
CA GLY A 31 -2.79 0.84 -3.29
C GLY A 31 -1.51 0.25 -2.71
N VAL A 32 -1.48 -1.08 -2.63
CA VAL A 32 -0.33 -1.85 -2.18
C VAL A 32 -0.08 -3.04 -3.11
N ALA A 33 1.19 -3.40 -3.28
CA ALA A 33 1.61 -4.56 -4.06
C ALA A 33 2.55 -5.46 -3.26
N ASP A 34 2.38 -6.78 -3.35
CA ASP A 34 3.32 -7.77 -2.81
C ASP A 34 3.10 -9.11 -3.52
N VAL A 35 4.18 -9.82 -3.84
CA VAL A 35 4.13 -11.15 -4.46
C VAL A 35 3.58 -12.23 -3.52
N ARG A 36 3.54 -11.97 -2.20
CA ARG A 36 3.04 -12.90 -1.19
C ARG A 36 1.57 -12.60 -0.91
N GLN A 37 0.69 -13.48 -1.37
CA GLN A 37 -0.75 -13.36 -1.19
C GLN A 37 -1.17 -13.15 0.28
N LYS A 38 -0.55 -13.87 1.23
CA LYS A 38 -0.81 -13.68 2.67
C LYS A 38 -0.54 -12.25 3.14
N ALA A 39 0.48 -11.59 2.60
CA ALA A 39 0.76 -10.20 2.94
C ALA A 39 -0.33 -9.26 2.40
N LEU A 40 -0.84 -9.51 1.20
CA LEU A 40 -1.98 -8.75 0.66
C LEU A 40 -3.23 -8.93 1.52
N GLU A 41 -3.53 -10.16 1.95
CA GLU A 41 -4.67 -10.46 2.83
C GLU A 41 -4.58 -9.73 4.17
N ASP A 42 -3.41 -9.75 4.83
CA ASP A 42 -3.17 -9.02 6.08
C ASP A 42 -3.49 -7.52 5.93
N PHE A 43 -3.22 -6.96 4.74
CA PHE A 43 -3.37 -5.54 4.43
C PHE A 43 -4.69 -5.17 3.73
N ALA A 44 -5.46 -6.15 3.26
CA ALA A 44 -6.79 -5.94 2.66
C ALA A 44 -7.77 -5.29 3.65
N SER A 45 -7.56 -5.50 4.95
CA SER A 45 -8.31 -4.85 6.04
C SER A 45 -8.21 -3.32 6.05
N LEU A 46 -7.21 -2.73 5.38
CA LEU A 46 -7.06 -1.28 5.24
C LEU A 46 -7.99 -0.64 4.21
N GLY A 47 -8.74 -1.44 3.44
CA GLY A 47 -9.67 -0.95 2.43
C GLY A 47 -8.99 -0.32 1.20
N VAL A 48 -7.71 -0.63 0.97
CA VAL A 48 -6.93 -0.16 -0.19
C VAL A 48 -6.84 -1.24 -1.26
N LYS A 49 -6.63 -0.83 -2.51
CA LYS A 49 -6.44 -1.78 -3.62
C LYS A 49 -5.17 -2.60 -3.41
N THR A 50 -5.25 -3.89 -3.68
CA THR A 50 -4.14 -4.84 -3.59
C THR A 50 -3.76 -5.36 -4.96
N PHE A 51 -2.47 -5.47 -5.24
CA PHE A 51 -1.92 -5.97 -6.50
C PHE A 51 -0.88 -7.08 -6.21
N ASP A 52 -0.80 -8.09 -7.07
CA ASP A 52 0.15 -9.19 -6.93
C ASP A 52 1.56 -8.89 -7.46
N SER A 53 1.71 -7.73 -8.12
CA SER A 53 2.96 -7.23 -8.68
C SER A 53 2.99 -5.70 -8.64
N ALA A 54 4.19 -5.12 -8.65
CA ALA A 54 4.35 -3.66 -8.67
C ALA A 54 3.94 -3.08 -10.02
N GLU A 55 4.18 -3.85 -11.10
CA GLU A 55 3.79 -3.54 -12.47
C GLU A 55 2.28 -3.38 -12.58
N ALA A 56 1.50 -4.35 -12.08
CA ALA A 56 0.04 -4.26 -12.10
C ALA A 56 -0.54 -3.08 -11.29
N MET A 57 0.22 -2.53 -10.33
CA MET A 57 -0.19 -1.34 -9.57
C MET A 57 0.07 -0.04 -10.34
N CYS A 58 1.01 -0.05 -11.30
CA CYS A 58 1.44 1.13 -12.06
C CYS A 58 0.75 1.29 -13.42
N ASP A 59 0.05 0.25 -13.89
CA ASP A 59 -0.79 0.27 -15.10
C ASP A 59 -2.16 0.93 -14.85
#